data_AF-A0A1U7W4B1-F1
#
_entry.id   AF-A0A1U7W4B1-F1
#
_cell.length_a   1.000
_cell.length_b   1.000
_cell.length_c   1.000
_cell.angle_alpha   90.00
_cell.angle_beta   90.00
_cell.angle_gamma   90.00
#
_symmetry.space_group_name_H-M   'P 1'
#
loop_
_entity.id
_entity.type
_entity.pdbx_description
1 polymer ?
#
loop_
_entity_poly.entity_id
_entity_poly.type
_entity_poly.pdbx_seq_one_letter_code
_entity_poly.pdbx_strand_id
1 'polypeptide(L)'
;MKKIADSKNAREMDTNQKIKGSNSKKKMKKNMQRLGGRGGLSLEAFANAKTKSNNYNPAIIKKQREFYKNAKYVNKYKRIVKQQGEPSEGARQLEDEEKIEKTDKVDNRNKKNQKYSARSLREVYERKREEEEKARMEREATILAKKEERQRAECRRKMLREKMFKKTKSGQPVMKYRIEHILETLQGSKG
;
A
#
# COMPACT_ATOMS: atom_id res chain seq x y z
N MET A 1 63.26 -29.14 -61.24
CA MET A 1 63.47 -30.16 -60.19
C MET A 1 63.00 -29.56 -58.86
N LYS A 2 61.92 -30.02 -58.21
CA LYS A 2 61.90 -30.90 -57.00
C LYS A 2 63.05 -30.55 -56.02
N LYS A 3 62.90 -30.27 -54.72
CA LYS A 3 61.91 -30.66 -53.68
C LYS A 3 62.28 -29.98 -52.33
N ILE A 4 61.28 -29.74 -51.46
CA ILE A 4 61.19 -30.04 -49.99
C ILE A 4 62.21 -29.33 -49.07
N ALA A 5 61.81 -28.36 -48.23
CA ALA A 5 61.02 -28.40 -46.98
C ALA A 5 61.80 -28.85 -45.73
N ASP A 6 61.70 -28.04 -44.66
CA ASP A 6 61.57 -28.36 -43.22
C ASP A 6 62.15 -27.19 -42.40
N SER A 7 61.38 -26.35 -41.70
CA SER A 7 60.48 -26.50 -40.53
C SER A 7 61.14 -26.14 -39.19
N LYS A 8 60.35 -25.50 -38.31
CA LYS A 8 60.52 -25.19 -36.85
C LYS A 8 61.13 -23.79 -36.57
N ASN A 9 60.58 -22.87 -35.77
CA ASN A 9 59.71 -22.93 -34.58
C ASN A 9 58.80 -21.66 -34.53
N ALA A 10 57.48 -21.77 -34.38
CA ALA A 10 56.73 -21.71 -33.11
C ALA A 10 56.82 -20.33 -32.42
N ARG A 11 55.84 -19.43 -32.66
CA ARG A 11 54.62 -19.20 -31.83
C ARG A 11 54.91 -18.46 -30.53
N GLU A 12 54.51 -17.19 -30.48
CA GLU A 12 53.65 -16.70 -29.39
C GLU A 12 52.82 -15.50 -29.87
N MET A 13 51.54 -15.77 -30.15
CA MET A 13 50.49 -14.78 -30.33
C MET A 13 49.84 -14.59 -28.97
N ASP A 14 50.07 -13.45 -28.32
CA ASP A 14 49.42 -13.13 -27.05
C ASP A 14 48.02 -12.56 -27.32
N THR A 15 47.11 -13.45 -27.73
CA THR A 15 45.67 -13.16 -27.77
C THR A 15 45.07 -13.42 -26.39
N ASN A 16 45.34 -12.55 -25.42
CA ASN A 16 44.71 -12.62 -24.10
C ASN A 16 43.54 -11.62 -23.98
N GLN A 17 42.59 -11.69 -24.92
CA GLN A 17 41.25 -11.12 -24.72
C GLN A 17 40.33 -12.16 -24.05
N LYS A 18 40.62 -12.49 -22.80
CA LYS A 18 39.78 -13.35 -21.97
C LYS A 18 38.61 -12.56 -21.39
N ILE A 19 37.55 -12.45 -22.20
CA ILE A 19 36.12 -12.48 -21.83
C ILE A 19 35.75 -11.80 -20.48
N LYS A 20 35.63 -10.46 -20.48
CA LYS A 20 34.84 -9.71 -19.48
C LYS A 20 33.33 -9.73 -19.80
N GLY A 21 32.82 -10.83 -20.39
CA GLY A 21 31.46 -10.90 -20.96
C GLY A 21 30.35 -11.39 -20.02
N SER A 22 30.66 -11.86 -18.81
CA SER A 22 29.65 -12.51 -17.94
C SER A 22 28.87 -11.54 -17.05
N ASN A 23 29.48 -10.44 -16.61
CA ASN A 23 28.85 -9.48 -15.70
C ASN A 23 27.85 -8.53 -16.39
N SER A 24 28.09 -8.15 -17.64
CA SER A 24 27.16 -7.31 -18.41
C SER A 24 25.87 -8.06 -18.75
N LYS A 25 25.96 -9.33 -19.20
CA LYS A 25 24.79 -10.18 -19.47
C LYS A 25 23.94 -10.42 -18.22
N LYS A 26 24.54 -10.61 -17.04
CA LYS A 26 23.80 -10.72 -15.76
C LYS A 26 23.10 -9.40 -15.38
N LYS A 27 23.76 -8.25 -15.55
CA LYS A 27 23.15 -6.93 -15.27
C LYS A 27 22.01 -6.63 -16.26
N MET A 28 22.18 -6.92 -17.55
CA MET A 28 21.14 -6.78 -18.56
C MET A 28 19.94 -7.69 -18.31
N LYS A 29 20.17 -8.97 -17.96
CA LYS A 29 19.08 -9.89 -17.57
C LYS A 29 18.31 -9.39 -16.34
N LYS A 30 19.01 -8.86 -15.32
CA LYS A 30 18.36 -8.24 -14.15
C LYS A 30 17.55 -6.99 -14.52
N ASN A 31 18.08 -6.14 -15.39
CA ASN A 31 17.37 -4.95 -15.85
C ASN A 31 16.13 -5.29 -16.70
N MET A 32 16.22 -6.32 -17.55
CA MET A 32 15.08 -6.85 -18.28
C MET A 32 14.00 -7.41 -17.34
N GLN A 33 14.38 -8.15 -16.30
CA GLN A 33 13.43 -8.63 -15.28
C GLN A 33 12.76 -7.49 -14.51
N ARG A 34 13.47 -6.38 -14.24
CA ARG A 34 12.90 -5.19 -13.58
C ARG A 34 11.85 -4.45 -14.41
N LEU A 35 11.89 -4.59 -15.74
CA LEU A 35 10.93 -4.00 -16.67
C LEU A 35 9.85 -5.00 -17.13
N GLY A 36 9.71 -6.14 -16.43
CA GLY A 36 8.67 -7.15 -16.72
C GLY A 36 9.14 -8.38 -17.49
N GLY A 37 10.45 -8.57 -17.68
CA GLY A 37 11.02 -9.78 -18.26
C GLY A 37 10.77 -9.93 -19.76
N ARG A 38 10.77 -11.19 -20.25
CA ARG A 38 10.61 -11.58 -21.67
C ARG A 38 9.18 -11.42 -22.22
N GLY A 39 8.35 -10.66 -21.50
CA GLY A 39 6.93 -10.47 -21.72
C GLY A 39 6.41 -9.45 -20.73
N GLY A 40 7.02 -8.25 -20.74
CA GLY A 40 6.55 -7.11 -19.94
C GLY A 40 5.06 -6.85 -20.12
N LEU A 41 4.49 -5.95 -19.30
CA LEU A 41 3.06 -5.59 -19.30
C LEU A 41 2.49 -5.70 -20.72
N SER A 42 1.55 -6.63 -20.92
CA SER A 42 1.06 -6.96 -22.27
C SER A 42 0.54 -5.69 -22.95
N LEU A 43 0.60 -5.63 -24.28
CA LEU A 43 0.03 -4.51 -25.03
C LEU A 43 -1.43 -4.26 -24.62
N GLU A 44 -2.15 -5.34 -24.35
CA GLU A 44 -3.48 -5.35 -23.76
C GLU A 44 -3.54 -4.68 -22.37
N ALA A 45 -2.57 -4.94 -21.49
CA ALA A 45 -2.49 -4.27 -20.18
C ALA A 45 -2.25 -2.76 -20.30
N PHE A 46 -1.47 -2.31 -21.30
CA PHE A 46 -1.28 -0.88 -21.58
C PHE A 46 -2.52 -0.24 -22.19
N ALA A 47 -3.16 -0.89 -23.16
CA ALA A 47 -4.42 -0.43 -23.75
C ALA A 47 -5.53 -0.34 -22.69
N ASN A 48 -5.61 -1.36 -21.82
CA ASN A 48 -6.60 -1.43 -20.76
C ASN A 48 -6.26 -0.58 -19.52
N ALA A 49 -5.09 0.05 -19.46
CA ALA A 49 -4.72 0.92 -18.34
C ALA A 49 -5.62 2.17 -18.25
N LYS A 50 -6.14 2.63 -19.40
CA LYS A 50 -7.01 3.82 -19.49
C LYS A 50 -8.50 3.51 -19.65
N THR A 51 -8.86 2.28 -20.04
CA THR A 51 -10.25 1.87 -20.31
C THR A 51 -10.93 1.16 -19.13
N LYS A 52 -10.19 0.84 -18.05
CA LYS A 52 -10.81 0.34 -16.81
C LYS A 52 -11.82 1.37 -16.32
N SER A 53 -13.10 1.01 -16.39
CA SER A 53 -14.18 1.82 -15.85
C SER A 53 -13.86 2.12 -14.38
N ASN A 54 -14.05 3.37 -13.97
CA ASN A 54 -13.68 3.94 -12.68
C ASN A 54 -14.53 3.40 -11.51
N ASN A 55 -14.95 2.13 -11.56
CA ASN A 55 -15.67 1.42 -10.51
C ASN A 55 -14.69 1.01 -9.41
N TYR A 56 -14.03 2.01 -8.81
CA TYR A 56 -13.14 1.84 -7.68
C TYR A 56 -13.96 1.47 -6.45
N ASN A 57 -14.09 0.16 -6.18
CA ASN A 57 -14.67 -0.34 -4.95
C ASN A 57 -13.54 -0.73 -3.97
N PRO A 58 -13.29 0.08 -2.92
CA PRO A 58 -12.22 -0.21 -1.97
C PRO A 58 -12.42 -1.52 -1.20
N ALA A 59 -13.67 -1.98 -1.03
CA ALA A 59 -13.96 -3.23 -0.32
C ALA A 59 -13.48 -4.47 -1.11
N ILE A 60 -13.69 -4.48 -2.44
CA ILE A 60 -13.25 -5.57 -3.32
C ILE A 60 -11.72 -5.64 -3.33
N ILE A 61 -11.05 -4.48 -3.42
CA ILE A 61 -9.59 -4.40 -3.42
C ILE A 61 -9.02 -4.88 -2.08
N LYS A 62 -9.63 -4.51 -0.95
CA LYS A 62 -9.23 -5.01 0.37
C LYS A 62 -9.35 -6.53 0.43
N LYS A 63 -10.49 -7.09 0.01
CA LYS A 63 -10.74 -8.55 0.00
C LYS A 63 -9.71 -9.30 -0.86
N GLN A 64 -9.40 -8.79 -2.05
CA GLN A 64 -8.37 -9.39 -2.92
C GLN A 64 -6.97 -9.35 -2.29
N ARG A 65 -6.60 -8.22 -1.66
CA ARG A 65 -5.31 -8.08 -0.96
C ARG A 65 -5.20 -9.04 0.22
N GLU A 66 -6.26 -9.18 1.00
CA GLU A 66 -6.32 -10.10 2.13
C GLU A 66 -6.24 -11.55 1.67
N PHE A 67 -7.01 -11.93 0.64
CA PHE A 67 -6.95 -13.27 0.05
C PHE A 67 -5.52 -13.62 -0.40
N TYR A 68 -4.84 -12.71 -1.09
CA TYR A 68 -3.46 -12.92 -1.53
C TYR A 68 -2.48 -13.05 -0.35
N LYS A 69 -2.62 -12.21 0.69
CA LYS A 69 -1.82 -12.32 1.91
C LYS A 69 -2.03 -13.67 2.59
N ASN A 70 -3.28 -14.10 2.73
CA ASN A 70 -3.64 -15.35 3.36
C ASN A 70 -3.09 -16.54 2.59
N ALA A 71 -3.24 -16.56 1.25
CA ALA A 71 -2.65 -17.59 0.41
C ALA A 71 -1.13 -17.67 0.57
N LYS A 72 -0.45 -16.52 0.69
CA LYS A 72 1.00 -16.47 0.93
C LYS A 72 1.37 -17.08 2.29
N TYR A 73 0.61 -16.78 3.34
CA TYR A 73 0.85 -17.35 4.67
C TYR A 73 0.57 -18.86 4.72
N VAL A 74 -0.52 -19.32 4.10
CA VAL A 74 -0.84 -20.75 3.97
C VAL A 74 0.28 -21.47 3.23
N ASN A 75 0.76 -20.94 2.11
CA ASN A 75 1.88 -21.55 1.37
C ASN A 75 3.18 -21.55 2.17
N LYS A 76 3.46 -20.50 2.95
CA LYS A 76 4.60 -20.45 3.86
C LYS A 76 4.48 -21.54 4.93
N TYR A 77 3.31 -21.68 5.53
CA TYR A 77 3.04 -22.71 6.54
C TYR A 77 3.18 -24.12 5.96
N LYS A 78 2.55 -24.41 4.81
CA LYS A 78 2.68 -25.69 4.11
C LYS A 78 4.15 -26.06 3.82
N ARG A 79 4.98 -25.08 3.46
CA ARG A 79 6.43 -25.30 3.27
C ARG A 79 7.13 -25.67 4.57
N ILE A 80 6.82 -24.99 5.67
CA ILE A 80 7.39 -25.28 6.99
C ILE A 80 6.96 -26.67 7.47
N VAL A 81 5.67 -27.02 7.33
CA VAL A 81 5.16 -28.35 7.68
C VAL A 81 5.83 -29.45 6.84
N LYS A 82 6.00 -29.24 5.53
CA LYS A 82 6.73 -30.17 4.66
C LYS A 82 8.20 -30.34 5.09
N GLN A 83 8.82 -29.30 5.63
CA GLN A 83 10.19 -29.34 6.15
C GLN A 83 10.29 -29.99 7.55
N GLN A 84 9.22 -29.90 8.35
CA GLN A 84 9.16 -30.44 9.71
C GLN A 84 8.72 -31.91 9.78
N GLY A 85 8.36 -32.52 8.64
CA GLY A 85 8.28 -33.99 8.53
C GLY A 85 7.06 -34.63 9.18
N GLU A 86 5.89 -34.00 9.16
CA GLU A 86 4.62 -34.69 9.42
C GLU A 86 4.24 -35.57 8.21
N PRO A 87 3.88 -36.86 8.40
CA PRO A 87 3.58 -37.78 7.32
C PRO A 87 2.13 -37.58 6.88
N SER A 88 1.88 -36.61 6.00
CA SER A 88 0.66 -36.67 5.18
C SER A 88 0.90 -37.71 4.09
N GLU A 89 0.25 -38.85 4.23
CA GLU A 89 0.14 -39.86 3.18
C GLU A 89 -0.30 -39.21 1.86
N GLY A 90 0.44 -39.49 0.79
CA GLY A 90 0.06 -39.09 -0.57
C GLY A 90 0.85 -37.92 -1.16
N ALA A 91 2.11 -38.16 -1.54
CA ALA A 91 2.66 -37.79 -2.86
C ALA A 91 4.18 -38.05 -2.88
N ARG A 92 4.56 -39.28 -3.24
CA ARG A 92 5.91 -39.58 -3.75
C ARG A 92 6.07 -38.97 -5.15
N GLN A 93 7.34 -38.79 -5.53
CA GLN A 93 7.89 -38.36 -6.84
C GLN A 93 8.17 -36.86 -6.98
N LEU A 94 9.41 -36.47 -6.66
CA LEU A 94 10.44 -36.27 -7.69
C LEU A 94 11.81 -36.13 -7.01
N GLU A 95 12.69 -37.03 -7.43
CA GLU A 95 14.12 -37.07 -7.14
C GLU A 95 14.79 -35.79 -7.65
N ASP A 96 15.74 -35.29 -6.87
CA ASP A 96 17.06 -34.91 -7.37
C ASP A 96 17.94 -34.58 -6.16
N GLU A 97 18.78 -35.56 -5.83
CA GLU A 97 19.89 -35.46 -4.91
C GLU A 97 20.97 -34.57 -5.51
N GLU A 98 21.32 -33.46 -4.85
CA GLU A 98 22.71 -33.03 -4.79
C GLU A 98 23.04 -32.59 -3.35
N LYS A 99 23.80 -33.45 -2.68
CA LYS A 99 24.59 -33.14 -1.48
C LYS A 99 25.38 -31.83 -1.70
N ILE A 100 25.52 -31.03 -0.65
CA ILE A 100 26.81 -30.78 0.01
C ILE A 100 26.56 -29.80 1.17
N GLU A 101 26.54 -30.41 2.36
CA GLU A 101 27.01 -29.87 3.63
C GLU A 101 28.08 -28.78 3.48
N LYS A 102 27.87 -27.59 4.08
CA LYS A 102 28.94 -26.77 4.66
C LYS A 102 28.43 -25.55 5.43
N THR A 103 28.81 -25.55 6.70
CA THR A 103 29.14 -24.40 7.56
C THR A 103 28.02 -23.66 8.29
N ASP A 104 27.75 -24.15 9.50
CA ASP A 104 27.41 -23.32 10.65
C ASP A 104 28.58 -22.38 10.99
N LYS A 105 28.61 -21.21 10.34
CA LYS A 105 29.31 -20.03 10.87
C LYS A 105 28.30 -18.89 10.92
N VAL A 106 27.63 -18.80 12.06
CA VAL A 106 26.66 -17.73 12.35
C VAL A 106 27.39 -16.39 12.38
N ASP A 107 27.19 -15.60 11.33
CA ASP A 107 27.70 -14.24 11.16
C ASP A 107 27.36 -13.33 12.34
N ASN A 108 28.34 -13.05 13.22
CA ASN A 108 28.23 -12.04 14.26
C ASN A 108 28.11 -10.59 13.72
N ARG A 109 28.18 -10.38 12.40
CA ARG A 109 27.98 -9.08 11.74
C ARG A 109 26.50 -8.71 11.57
N ASN A 110 25.59 -9.69 11.54
CA ASN A 110 24.16 -9.45 11.31
C ASN A 110 23.41 -8.94 12.56
N LYS A 111 23.90 -9.21 13.78
CA LYS A 111 23.25 -8.76 15.03
C LYS A 111 23.24 -7.23 15.19
N LYS A 112 24.30 -6.53 14.76
CA LYS A 112 24.36 -5.06 14.83
C LYS A 112 23.38 -4.39 13.86
N ASN A 113 23.24 -4.92 12.64
CA ASN A 113 22.27 -4.43 11.66
C ASN A 113 20.82 -4.74 12.05
N GLN A 114 20.56 -5.89 12.68
CA GLN A 114 19.21 -6.22 13.19
C GLN A 114 18.76 -5.24 14.29
N LYS A 115 19.67 -4.83 15.19
CA LYS A 115 19.35 -3.87 16.27
C LYS A 115 18.99 -2.49 15.73
N TYR A 116 19.65 -2.03 14.67
CA TYR A 116 19.32 -0.76 13.99
C TYR A 116 18.01 -0.86 13.18
N SER A 117 17.77 -1.98 12.50
CA SER A 117 16.50 -2.27 11.82
C SER A 117 15.31 -2.34 12.79
N ALA A 118 15.47 -2.97 13.96
CA ALA A 118 14.42 -3.07 14.96
C ALA A 118 14.10 -1.72 15.60
N ARG A 119 15.12 -0.88 15.81
CA ARG A 119 14.96 0.51 16.29
C ARG A 119 14.21 1.36 15.26
N SER A 120 14.54 1.24 13.97
CA SER A 120 13.84 1.91 12.87
C SER A 120 12.38 1.46 12.74
N LEU A 121 12.08 0.17 12.94
CA LEU A 121 10.71 -0.34 12.93
C LEU A 121 9.85 0.27 14.06
N ARG A 122 10.39 0.34 15.29
CA ARG A 122 9.71 0.97 16.43
C ARG A 122 9.38 2.44 16.13
N GLU A 123 10.33 3.18 15.59
CA GLU A 123 10.17 4.59 15.23
C GLU A 123 9.07 4.80 14.17
N VAL A 124 8.96 3.90 13.18
CA VAL A 124 7.88 3.95 12.17
C VAL A 124 6.51 3.72 12.80
N TYR A 125 6.40 2.81 13.78
CA TYR A 125 5.14 2.56 14.48
C TYR A 125 4.74 3.73 15.39
N GLU A 126 5.69 4.32 16.09
CA GLU A 126 5.47 5.49 16.95
C GLU A 126 4.99 6.69 16.11
N ARG A 127 5.67 6.99 15.00
CA ARG A 127 5.24 8.05 14.06
C ARG A 127 3.84 7.81 13.50
N LYS A 128 3.53 6.57 13.09
CA LYS A 128 2.20 6.23 12.56
C LYS A 128 1.11 6.43 13.62
N ARG A 129 1.39 6.09 14.88
CA ARG A 129 0.44 6.28 15.98
C ARG A 129 0.17 7.76 16.23
N GLU A 130 1.23 8.58 16.23
CA GLU A 130 1.11 10.03 16.41
C GLU A 130 0.30 10.68 15.28
N GLU A 131 0.54 10.28 14.03
CA GLU A 131 -0.23 10.76 12.88
C GLU A 131 -1.71 10.37 12.98
N GLU A 132 -2.01 9.14 13.41
CA GLU A 132 -3.38 8.67 13.59
C GLU A 132 -4.09 9.37 14.76
N GLU A 133 -3.39 9.64 15.86
CA GLU A 133 -3.93 10.40 16.99
C GLU A 133 -4.19 11.87 16.61
N LYS A 134 -3.27 12.51 15.86
CA LYS A 134 -3.51 13.86 15.30
C LYS A 134 -4.70 13.90 14.36
N ALA A 135 -4.80 12.93 13.44
CA ALA A 135 -5.93 12.83 12.53
C ALA A 135 -7.27 12.58 13.25
N ARG A 136 -7.25 11.86 14.39
CA ARG A 136 -8.44 11.72 15.25
C ARG A 136 -8.82 13.03 15.91
N MET A 137 -7.86 13.74 16.50
CA MET A 137 -8.11 15.04 17.12
C MET A 137 -8.66 16.06 16.14
N GLU A 138 -8.09 16.17 14.93
CA GLU A 138 -8.59 17.08 13.90
C GLU A 138 -10.04 16.75 13.50
N ARG A 139 -10.36 15.46 13.32
CA ARG A 139 -11.74 15.03 13.01
C ARG A 139 -12.69 15.36 14.15
N GLU A 140 -12.32 15.05 15.39
CA GLU A 140 -13.14 15.37 16.56
C GLU A 140 -13.36 16.86 16.69
N ALA A 141 -12.34 17.69 16.46
CA ALA A 141 -12.47 19.15 16.45
C ALA A 141 -13.46 19.63 15.38
N THR A 142 -13.40 19.10 14.16
CA THR A 142 -14.36 19.48 13.10
C THR A 142 -15.79 19.06 13.43
N ILE A 143 -15.96 17.89 14.07
CA ILE A 143 -17.27 17.40 14.48
C ILE A 143 -17.84 18.27 15.60
N LEU A 144 -17.02 18.64 16.58
CA LEU A 144 -17.40 19.51 17.68
C LEU A 144 -17.81 20.91 17.17
N ALA A 145 -17.02 21.51 16.27
CA ALA A 145 -17.34 22.79 15.67
C ALA A 145 -18.70 22.75 14.93
N LYS A 146 -18.93 21.72 14.12
CA LYS A 146 -20.22 21.51 13.43
C LYS A 146 -21.38 21.29 14.39
N LYS A 147 -21.14 20.56 15.49
CA LYS A 147 -22.16 20.30 16.52
C LYS A 147 -22.54 21.60 17.23
N GLU A 148 -21.57 22.42 17.58
CA GLU A 148 -21.79 23.72 18.22
C GLU A 148 -22.57 24.66 17.30
N GLU A 149 -22.20 24.74 16.02
CA GLU A 149 -22.93 25.54 15.02
C GLU A 149 -24.39 25.08 14.91
N ARG A 150 -24.62 23.77 14.83
CA ARG A 150 -25.97 23.20 14.80
C ARG A 150 -26.76 23.57 16.06
N GLN A 151 -26.16 23.45 17.24
CA GLN A 151 -26.80 23.83 18.50
C GLN A 151 -27.13 25.32 18.56
N ARG A 152 -26.23 26.20 18.09
CA ARG A 152 -26.50 27.64 18.00
C ARG A 152 -27.67 27.93 17.07
N ALA A 153 -27.73 27.29 15.90
CA ALA A 153 -28.86 27.42 14.98
C ALA A 153 -30.17 26.88 15.58
N GLU A 154 -30.13 25.77 16.30
CA GLU A 154 -31.28 25.21 17.02
C GLU A 154 -31.76 26.12 18.15
N CYS A 155 -30.85 26.69 18.96
CA CYS A 155 -31.18 27.67 19.98
C CYS A 155 -31.86 28.89 19.36
N ARG A 156 -31.35 29.42 18.25
CA ARG A 156 -31.99 30.53 17.51
C ARG A 156 -33.40 30.14 17.04
N ARG A 157 -33.57 28.97 16.44
CA ARG A 157 -34.88 28.45 16.00
C ARG A 157 -35.85 28.30 17.18
N LYS A 158 -35.38 27.77 18.31
CA LYS A 158 -36.21 27.55 19.50
C LYS A 158 -36.65 28.88 20.11
N MET A 159 -35.74 29.85 20.25
CA MET A 159 -36.05 31.19 20.74
C MET A 159 -37.06 31.92 19.84
N LEU A 160 -36.87 31.84 18.52
CA LEU A 160 -37.83 32.39 17.56
C LEU A 160 -39.19 31.72 17.69
N ARG A 161 -39.20 30.38 17.74
CA ARG A 161 -40.41 29.56 17.90
C ARG A 161 -41.17 29.96 19.17
N GLU A 162 -40.49 30.03 20.30
CA GLU A 162 -41.07 30.42 21.58
C GLU A 162 -41.72 31.81 21.52
N LYS A 163 -41.05 32.79 20.89
CA LYS A 163 -41.63 34.13 20.67
C LYS A 163 -42.89 34.07 19.79
N MET A 164 -42.88 33.30 18.71
CA MET A 164 -44.04 33.18 17.79
C MET A 164 -45.24 32.47 18.43
N PHE A 165 -45.01 31.55 19.37
CA PHE A 165 -46.07 30.81 20.06
C PHE A 165 -46.59 31.51 21.33
N LYS A 166 -46.10 32.72 21.66
CA LYS A 166 -46.67 33.51 22.75
C LYS A 166 -48.14 33.83 22.48
N LYS A 167 -48.97 33.67 23.51
CA LYS A 167 -50.42 33.89 23.46
C LYS A 167 -50.83 35.01 24.43
N THR A 168 -51.90 35.71 24.09
CA THR A 168 -52.58 36.67 24.97
C THR A 168 -53.34 35.93 26.08
N LYS A 169 -53.90 36.67 27.04
CA LYS A 169 -54.73 36.11 28.13
C LYS A 169 -55.93 35.30 27.61
N SER A 170 -56.45 35.64 26.42
CA SER A 170 -57.53 34.93 25.74
C SER A 170 -57.06 33.77 24.83
N GLY A 171 -55.76 33.48 24.80
CA GLY A 171 -55.20 32.38 24.01
C GLY A 171 -54.89 32.71 22.54
N GLN A 172 -55.14 33.93 22.09
CA GLN A 172 -54.81 34.37 20.72
C GLN A 172 -53.30 34.58 20.56
N PRO A 173 -52.68 34.27 19.41
CA PRO A 173 -51.26 34.54 19.18
C PRO A 173 -50.95 36.04 19.31
N VAL A 174 -49.83 36.36 19.98
CA VAL A 174 -49.38 37.75 20.13
C VAL A 174 -48.82 38.24 18.78
N MET A 175 -49.59 39.07 18.08
CA MET A 175 -49.28 39.54 16.72
C MET A 175 -47.97 40.35 16.61
N LYS A 176 -47.53 41.00 17.70
CA LYS A 176 -46.27 41.78 17.75
C LYS A 176 -45.09 40.97 17.19
N TYR A 177 -44.84 39.78 17.74
CA TYR A 177 -43.70 38.96 17.36
C TYR A 177 -43.84 38.41 15.93
N ARG A 178 -45.06 38.10 15.51
CA ARG A 178 -45.31 37.57 14.16
C ARG A 178 -45.07 38.64 13.08
N ILE A 179 -45.50 39.87 13.32
CA ILE A 179 -45.25 41.01 12.43
C ILE A 179 -43.75 41.32 12.36
N GLU A 180 -43.05 41.39 13.51
CA GLU A 180 -41.59 41.59 13.56
C GLU A 180 -40.85 40.58 12.66
N HIS A 181 -41.20 39.29 12.71
CA HIS A 181 -40.57 38.27 11.88
C HIS A 181 -40.90 38.37 10.39
N ILE A 182 -42.14 38.73 10.04
CA ILE A 182 -42.52 38.99 8.64
C ILE A 182 -41.70 40.17 8.09
N LEU A 183 -41.52 41.23 8.89
CA LEU A 183 -40.71 42.38 8.48
C LEU A 183 -39.23 42.02 8.32
N GLU A 184 -38.65 41.26 9.25
CA GLU A 184 -37.26 40.79 9.20
C GLU A 184 -37.00 39.89 7.98
N THR A 185 -37.92 38.96 7.67
CA THR A 185 -37.83 38.09 6.50
C THR A 185 -37.95 38.84 5.17
N LEU A 186 -38.83 39.85 5.11
CA LEU A 186 -38.94 40.72 3.94
C LEU A 186 -37.69 41.57 3.72
N GLN A 187 -37.10 42.12 4.78
CA GLN A 187 -35.85 42.89 4.71
C GLN A 187 -34.66 42.02 4.31
N GLY A 188 -34.56 40.80 4.85
CA GLY A 188 -33.51 39.83 4.49
C GLY A 188 -33.61 39.29 3.06
N SER A 189 -34.78 39.39 2.41
CA SER A 189 -34.97 38.97 1.01
C SER A 189 -34.60 40.03 -0.04
N LYS A 190 -34.34 41.28 0.39
CA LYS A 190 -34.01 42.41 -0.49
C LYS A 190 -32.49 42.63 -0.66
N GLY A 191 -31.65 41.72 -0.16
CA GLY A 191 -30.19 41.71 -0.35
C GLY A 191 -29.74 40.45 -1.07
#